data_AF-A0A7L8U9Y6-F1
#
_entry.id   AF-A0A7L8U9Y6-F1
#
_cell.length_a   1.000
_cell.length_b   1.000
_cell.length_c   1.000
_cell.angle_alpha   90.00
_cell.angle_beta   90.00
_cell.angle_gamma   90.00
#
_symmetry.space_group_name_H-M   'P 1'
#
loop_
_entity.id
_entity.type
_entity.pdbx_description
1 polymer ?
#
loop_
_entity_poly.entity_id
_entity_poly.type
_entity_poly.pdbx_seq_one_letter_code
_entity_poly.pdbx_strand_id
1 'polypeptide(L)'
;MKIVLTILLFVTFTFTAFAQSPEKMSYQAIIRSQDNNLIMNSRISLKVIIHQGTVNGTSVYLETHSPTTNNNGLVSLEIGTGTASIGNFSQIAWDKGPYFIETQVDVNGGANYNITGVTQLLSVPYALHAKTADRLIGGITVPITKATVISFTSSRNIAVTDVNNTIECTASATLTLTVDFSSMLVGETINLEAHNGAVLTIQAPSGVSINYNANGSAKFTSVAGNVRFGFLRKTGANSYIISGQ
;
A
#
# COMPACT_ATOMS: atom_id res chain seq x y z
N MET A 1 -15.78 -23.41 -30.96
CA MET A 1 -15.63 -21.96 -31.24
C MET A 1 -16.48 -21.07 -30.35
N LYS A 2 -17.79 -21.34 -30.14
CA LYS A 2 -18.68 -20.47 -29.33
C LYS A 2 -18.19 -20.25 -27.88
N ILE A 3 -17.80 -21.31 -27.18
CA ILE A 3 -17.29 -21.24 -25.78
C ILE A 3 -15.99 -20.42 -25.66
N VAL A 4 -15.05 -20.60 -26.60
CA VAL A 4 -13.79 -19.86 -26.61
C VAL A 4 -14.02 -18.37 -26.85
N LEU A 5 -14.94 -18.03 -27.75
CA LEU A 5 -15.33 -16.64 -28.01
C LEU A 5 -16.02 -16.00 -26.80
N THR A 6 -16.86 -16.77 -26.08
CA THR A 6 -17.52 -16.31 -24.85
C THR A 6 -16.54 -16.08 -23.70
N ILE A 7 -15.52 -16.96 -23.54
CA ILE A 7 -14.47 -16.78 -22.53
C ILE A 7 -13.59 -15.56 -22.85
N LEU A 8 -13.23 -15.37 -24.13
CA LEU A 8 -12.44 -14.21 -24.56
C LEU A 8 -13.19 -12.88 -24.34
N LEU A 9 -14.52 -12.87 -24.55
CA LEU A 9 -15.38 -11.73 -24.29
C LEU A 9 -15.51 -11.40 -22.79
N PHE A 10 -15.45 -12.42 -21.92
CA PHE A 10 -15.52 -12.22 -20.47
C PHE A 10 -14.19 -11.68 -19.90
N VAL A 11 -13.06 -12.07 -20.49
CA VAL A 11 -11.71 -11.61 -20.11
C VAL A 11 -11.45 -10.16 -20.55
N THR A 12 -12.09 -9.68 -21.62
CA THR A 12 -11.99 -8.26 -22.03
C THR A 12 -12.96 -7.34 -21.28
N PHE A 13 -13.93 -7.89 -20.54
CA PHE A 13 -14.93 -7.13 -19.79
C PHE A 13 -14.53 -6.83 -18.34
N THR A 14 -13.37 -7.30 -17.87
CA THR A 14 -12.78 -6.82 -16.61
C THR A 14 -12.20 -5.44 -16.83
N PHE A 15 -13.09 -4.46 -16.99
CA PHE A 15 -12.75 -3.05 -17.04
C PHE A 15 -11.99 -2.67 -15.76
N THR A 16 -10.87 -2.00 -15.97
CA THR A 16 -10.09 -1.31 -14.96
C THR A 16 -10.97 -0.22 -14.32
N ALA A 17 -11.61 -0.55 -13.21
CA ALA A 17 -12.19 0.47 -12.34
C ALA A 17 -11.04 1.25 -11.70
N PHE A 18 -10.73 2.42 -12.23
CA PHE A 18 -9.83 3.36 -11.57
C PHE A 18 -10.54 3.90 -10.34
N ALA A 19 -10.33 3.26 -9.19
CA ALA A 19 -10.73 3.78 -7.88
C ALA A 19 -9.79 4.91 -7.42
N GLN A 20 -9.46 5.84 -8.32
CA GLN A 20 -8.69 7.01 -7.92
C GLN A 20 -9.62 7.97 -7.19
N SER A 21 -9.24 8.30 -5.95
CA SER A 21 -9.89 9.40 -5.24
C SER A 21 -9.82 10.65 -6.12
N PRO A 22 -10.90 11.42 -6.25
CA PRO A 22 -10.86 12.68 -6.99
C PRO A 22 -9.67 13.54 -6.52
N GLU A 23 -8.86 14.02 -7.46
CA GLU A 23 -7.68 14.85 -7.20
C GLU A 23 -8.09 16.30 -6.92
N LYS A 24 -9.00 16.49 -5.97
CA LYS A 24 -9.55 17.79 -5.57
C LYS A 24 -10.13 17.75 -4.16
N MET A 25 -10.22 18.90 -3.50
CA MET A 25 -10.78 19.05 -2.16
C MET A 25 -11.85 20.15 -2.11
N SER A 26 -12.99 19.88 -1.46
CA SER A 26 -14.00 20.92 -1.25
C SER A 26 -13.50 21.99 -0.27
N TYR A 27 -13.76 23.26 -0.59
CA TYR A 27 -13.44 24.40 0.27
C TYR A 27 -14.59 25.39 0.31
N GLN A 28 -14.89 25.90 1.50
CA GLN A 28 -15.89 26.93 1.72
C GLN A 28 -15.35 28.00 2.65
N ALA A 29 -15.64 29.25 2.34
CA ALA A 29 -15.22 30.39 3.15
C ALA A 29 -16.26 31.51 3.09
N ILE A 30 -16.40 32.24 4.21
CA ILE A 30 -17.20 33.46 4.28
C ILE A 30 -16.24 34.65 4.11
N ILE A 31 -16.52 35.49 3.12
CA ILE A 31 -15.67 36.63 2.76
C ILE A 31 -16.20 37.88 3.45
N ARG A 32 -15.32 38.53 4.21
CA ARG A 32 -15.59 39.79 4.91
C ARG A 32 -14.59 40.85 4.49
N SER A 33 -15.03 42.11 4.40
CA SER A 33 -14.14 43.26 4.22
C SER A 33 -13.31 43.52 5.49
N GLN A 34 -12.37 44.46 5.40
CA GLN A 34 -11.59 44.92 6.56
C GLN A 34 -12.47 45.52 7.68
N ASP A 35 -13.61 46.11 7.32
CA ASP A 35 -14.63 46.63 8.25
C ASP A 35 -15.57 45.53 8.78
N ASN A 36 -15.25 44.25 8.54
CA ASN A 36 -16.03 43.08 8.95
C ASN A 36 -17.42 42.95 8.27
N ASN A 37 -17.69 43.72 7.21
CA ASN A 37 -18.91 43.61 6.42
C ASN A 37 -18.85 42.42 5.46
N LEU A 38 -19.98 41.72 5.26
CA LEU A 38 -20.07 40.63 4.29
C LEU A 38 -19.92 41.14 2.86
N ILE A 39 -19.04 40.50 2.08
CA ILE A 39 -18.94 40.73 0.64
C ILE A 39 -19.97 39.84 -0.05
N MET A 40 -21.15 40.36 -0.36
CA MET A 40 -22.27 39.58 -0.93
C MET A 40 -22.39 39.77 -2.44
N ASN A 41 -22.83 38.72 -3.16
CA ASN A 41 -23.15 38.76 -4.60
C ASN A 41 -22.07 39.41 -5.48
N SER A 42 -20.81 39.25 -5.09
CA SER A 42 -19.68 39.93 -5.72
C SER A 42 -18.72 38.92 -6.30
N ARG A 43 -18.25 39.16 -7.52
CA ARG A 43 -17.18 38.37 -8.14
C ARG A 43 -15.86 38.78 -7.49
N ILE A 44 -15.20 37.83 -6.85
CA ILE A 44 -13.91 38.04 -6.18
C ILE A 44 -12.82 37.26 -6.90
N SER A 45 -11.56 37.54 -6.57
CA SER A 45 -10.42 36.72 -6.94
C SER A 45 -9.88 36.04 -5.67
N LEU A 46 -9.73 34.73 -5.73
CA LEU A 46 -9.26 33.91 -4.61
C LEU A 46 -8.06 33.09 -5.05
N LYS A 47 -6.94 33.26 -4.35
CA LYS A 47 -5.73 32.48 -4.54
C LYS A 47 -5.59 31.48 -3.41
N VAL A 48 -5.29 30.23 -3.75
CA VAL A 48 -5.01 29.14 -2.81
C VAL A 48 -3.54 28.78 -2.95
N ILE A 49 -2.84 28.68 -1.82
CA ILE A 49 -1.44 28.26 -1.74
C ILE A 49 -1.34 27.12 -0.73
N ILE A 50 -0.60 26.07 -1.05
CA ILE A 50 -0.33 24.96 -0.14
C ILE A 50 1.13 25.00 0.27
N HIS A 51 1.37 25.17 1.56
CA HIS A 51 2.69 25.17 2.18
C HIS A 51 2.99 23.83 2.84
N GLN A 52 4.22 23.34 2.70
CA GLN A 52 4.70 22.14 3.40
C GLN A 52 5.49 22.50 4.66
N GLY A 53 5.27 21.73 5.73
CA GLY A 53 6.06 21.76 6.97
C GLY A 53 5.61 22.82 7.98
N THR A 54 5.48 24.08 7.57
CA THR A 54 5.03 25.19 8.45
C THR A 54 4.06 26.14 7.72
N VAL A 55 3.41 27.04 8.46
CA VAL A 55 2.49 28.06 7.92
C VAL A 55 3.11 28.93 6.82
N ASN A 56 4.42 29.15 6.88
CA ASN A 56 5.19 29.92 5.89
C ASN A 56 6.26 29.04 5.21
N GLY A 57 6.03 27.73 5.17
CA GLY A 57 6.94 26.77 4.56
C GLY A 57 6.98 26.87 3.04
N THR A 58 7.66 25.92 2.40
CA THR A 58 7.76 25.88 0.94
C THR A 58 6.38 25.75 0.30
N SER A 59 6.04 26.66 -0.62
CA SER A 59 4.83 26.55 -1.44
C SER A 59 4.98 25.44 -2.47
N VAL A 60 4.27 24.34 -2.26
CA VAL A 60 4.30 23.16 -3.15
C VAL A 60 3.23 23.22 -4.24
N TYR A 61 2.19 24.03 -4.04
CA TYR A 61 1.11 24.20 -4.99
C TYR A 61 0.47 25.58 -4.86
N LEU A 62 0.05 26.17 -5.97
CA LEU A 62 -0.67 27.44 -6.03
C LEU A 62 -1.67 27.44 -7.18
N GLU A 63 -2.91 27.83 -6.91
CA GLU A 63 -3.95 28.04 -7.92
C GLU A 63 -4.78 29.30 -7.66
N THR A 64 -5.45 29.80 -8.70
CA THR A 64 -6.37 30.93 -8.61
C THR A 64 -7.77 30.57 -9.09
N HIS A 65 -8.77 31.18 -8.46
CA HIS A 65 -10.21 31.06 -8.73
C HIS A 65 -10.85 32.44 -8.82
N SER A 66 -11.99 32.54 -9.53
CA SER A 66 -12.81 33.77 -9.56
C SER A 66 -14.28 33.51 -9.20
N PRO A 67 -14.57 33.06 -7.97
CA PRO A 67 -15.93 32.74 -7.55
C PRO A 67 -16.77 33.99 -7.31
N THR A 68 -18.10 33.83 -7.32
CA THR A 68 -19.06 34.84 -6.88
C THR A 68 -19.57 34.47 -5.49
N THR A 69 -19.52 35.39 -4.54
CA THR A 69 -20.09 35.18 -3.20
C THR A 69 -21.62 35.14 -3.24
N ASN A 70 -22.27 34.39 -2.35
CA ASN A 70 -23.74 34.40 -2.23
C ASN A 70 -24.24 35.50 -1.27
N ASN A 71 -25.55 35.52 -0.99
CA ASN A 71 -26.19 36.44 -0.04
C ASN A 71 -25.65 36.39 1.40
N ASN A 72 -24.90 35.34 1.76
CA ASN A 72 -24.27 35.19 3.07
C ASN A 72 -22.75 35.48 3.02
N GLY A 73 -22.25 36.01 1.89
CA GLY A 73 -20.82 36.20 1.66
C GLY A 73 -20.02 34.90 1.50
N LEU A 74 -20.70 33.76 1.32
CA LEU A 74 -20.07 32.44 1.21
C LEU A 74 -19.58 32.21 -0.22
N VAL A 75 -18.38 31.64 -0.33
CA VAL A 75 -17.87 30.98 -1.55
C VAL A 75 -17.78 29.47 -1.32
N SER A 76 -18.03 28.70 -2.38
CA SER A 76 -17.82 27.25 -2.42
C SER A 76 -17.02 26.92 -3.68
N LEU A 77 -15.89 26.23 -3.52
CA LEU A 77 -15.01 25.85 -4.62
C LEU A 77 -14.37 24.49 -4.37
N GLU A 78 -13.72 23.95 -5.39
CA GLU A 78 -12.95 22.71 -5.33
C GLU A 78 -11.47 23.04 -5.56
N ILE A 79 -10.67 22.95 -4.50
CA ILE A 79 -9.21 23.12 -4.59
C ILE A 79 -8.63 22.02 -5.46
N GLY A 80 -7.76 22.38 -6.41
CA GLY A 80 -7.18 21.47 -7.41
C GLY A 80 -7.83 21.57 -8.79
N THR A 81 -8.89 22.38 -8.93
CA THR A 81 -9.58 22.63 -10.21
C THR A 81 -9.38 24.05 -10.75
N GLY A 82 -8.65 24.89 -10.02
CA GLY A 82 -8.36 26.27 -10.40
C GLY A 82 -7.28 26.38 -11.47
N THR A 83 -6.90 27.60 -11.80
CA THR A 83 -5.76 27.85 -12.68
C THR A 83 -4.47 27.73 -11.87
N ALA A 84 -3.81 26.56 -11.96
CA ALA A 84 -2.55 26.32 -11.27
C ALA A 84 -1.42 27.19 -11.85
N SER A 85 -0.67 27.86 -10.97
CA SER A 85 0.53 28.63 -11.34
C SER A 85 1.82 28.02 -10.78
N ILE A 86 1.73 27.17 -9.74
CA ILE A 86 2.86 26.42 -9.18
C ILE A 86 2.41 24.99 -8.91
N GLY A 87 3.25 24.03 -9.28
CA GLY A 87 3.08 22.61 -8.98
C GLY A 87 1.90 21.96 -9.71
N ASN A 88 1.70 20.67 -9.44
CA ASN A 88 0.56 19.90 -9.89
C ASN A 88 -0.10 19.25 -8.67
N PHE A 89 -1.41 19.46 -8.51
CA PHE A 89 -2.15 19.00 -7.34
C PHE A 89 -2.05 17.49 -7.14
N SER A 90 -2.04 16.72 -8.23
CA SER A 90 -1.94 15.26 -8.20
C SER A 90 -0.56 14.73 -7.80
N GLN A 91 0.46 15.58 -7.91
CA GLN A 91 1.85 15.24 -7.61
C GLN A 91 2.29 15.68 -6.20
N ILE A 92 1.39 16.27 -5.41
CA ILE A 92 1.67 16.62 -4.03
C ILE A 92 1.87 15.33 -3.21
N ALA A 93 3.04 15.19 -2.59
CA ALA A 93 3.38 14.04 -1.77
C ALA A 93 2.70 14.11 -0.39
N TRP A 94 1.38 13.91 -0.33
CA TRP A 94 0.56 14.09 0.87
C TRP A 94 1.02 13.30 2.11
N ASP A 95 1.85 12.26 1.93
CA ASP A 95 2.50 11.47 3.00
C ASP A 95 3.64 12.23 3.70
N LYS A 96 4.14 13.32 3.10
CA LYS A 96 5.22 14.17 3.63
C LYS A 96 4.72 15.38 4.40
N GLY A 97 3.48 15.32 4.91
CA GLY A 97 2.90 16.38 5.73
C GLY A 97 3.72 16.70 6.99
N PRO A 98 3.37 17.77 7.71
CA PRO A 98 2.11 18.51 7.64
C PRO A 98 2.03 19.49 6.46
N TYR A 99 0.80 19.86 6.09
CA TYR A 99 0.51 20.86 5.06
C TYR A 99 -0.40 21.97 5.62
N PHE A 100 -0.30 23.16 5.05
CA PHE A 100 -1.09 24.34 5.40
C PHE A 100 -1.69 24.94 4.13
N ILE A 101 -2.97 25.32 4.19
CA ILE A 101 -3.63 26.09 3.14
C ILE A 101 -3.61 27.56 3.53
N GLU A 102 -2.97 28.37 2.70
CA GLU A 102 -3.14 29.82 2.69
C GLU A 102 -4.16 30.19 1.61
N THR A 103 -5.11 31.05 1.97
CA THR A 103 -6.00 31.70 1.00
C THR A 103 -5.79 33.21 1.03
N GLN A 104 -5.71 33.80 -0.16
CA GLN A 104 -5.63 35.24 -0.34
C GLN A 104 -6.81 35.72 -1.19
N VAL A 105 -7.45 36.84 -0.84
CA VAL A 105 -8.63 37.34 -1.54
C VAL A 105 -8.50 38.81 -1.95
N ASP A 106 -8.87 39.10 -3.20
CA ASP A 106 -9.16 40.43 -3.71
C ASP A 106 -10.68 40.54 -3.97
N VAL A 107 -11.34 41.41 -3.19
CA VAL A 107 -12.79 41.59 -3.22
C VAL A 107 -13.30 42.25 -4.51
N ASN A 108 -12.41 42.90 -5.27
CA ASN A 108 -12.74 43.55 -6.53
C ASN A 108 -12.42 42.65 -7.75
N GLY A 109 -11.98 41.40 -7.52
CA GLY A 109 -11.66 40.46 -8.60
C GLY A 109 -10.33 40.71 -9.29
N GLY A 110 -9.47 41.57 -8.74
CA GLY A 110 -8.14 41.87 -9.26
C GLY A 110 -7.05 40.94 -8.73
N ALA A 111 -5.83 41.48 -8.65
CA ALA A 111 -4.64 40.80 -8.12
C ALA A 111 -4.10 41.44 -6.82
N ASN A 112 -4.85 42.38 -6.23
CA ASN A 112 -4.47 43.08 -5.01
C ASN A 112 -5.09 42.34 -3.82
N TYR A 113 -4.45 41.23 -3.44
CA TYR A 113 -4.94 40.37 -2.37
C TYR A 113 -4.68 41.00 -1.00
N ASN A 114 -5.76 41.38 -0.31
CA ASN A 114 -5.68 42.14 0.96
C ASN A 114 -6.25 41.39 2.17
N ILE A 115 -6.92 40.27 1.93
CA ILE A 115 -7.46 39.40 2.98
C ILE A 115 -6.69 38.09 2.89
N THR A 116 -6.04 37.69 3.97
CA THR A 116 -5.29 36.42 4.06
C THR A 116 -5.77 35.58 5.22
N GLY A 117 -5.76 34.26 5.02
CA GLY A 117 -6.07 33.29 6.06
C GLY A 117 -5.23 32.04 5.85
N VAL A 118 -4.66 31.49 6.93
CA VAL A 118 -3.84 30.28 6.90
C VAL A 118 -4.41 29.26 7.87
N THR A 119 -4.63 28.03 7.41
CA THR A 119 -5.11 26.92 8.23
C THR A 119 -4.30 25.66 7.96
N GLN A 120 -4.09 24.82 8.98
CA GLN A 120 -3.47 23.52 8.78
C GLN A 120 -4.46 22.55 8.14
N LEU A 121 -3.99 21.77 7.17
CA LEU A 121 -4.73 20.63 6.66
C LEU A 121 -4.70 19.49 7.69
N LEU A 122 -5.88 19.20 8.26
CA LEU A 122 -6.08 18.08 9.18
C LEU A 122 -6.79 16.93 8.46
N SER A 123 -6.57 15.71 8.94
CA SER A 123 -7.24 14.53 8.41
C SER A 123 -8.75 14.57 8.63
N VAL A 124 -9.52 14.24 7.60
CA VAL A 124 -10.98 14.01 7.70
C VAL A 124 -11.28 12.57 8.14
N PRO A 125 -12.47 12.26 8.69
CA PRO A 125 -12.81 10.91 9.16
C PRO A 125 -12.60 9.80 8.12
N TYR A 126 -12.91 10.05 6.84
CA TYR A 126 -12.66 9.08 5.76
C TYR A 126 -11.15 8.84 5.53
N ALA A 127 -10.32 9.89 5.61
CA ALA A 127 -8.87 9.76 5.53
C ALA A 127 -8.27 9.03 6.74
N LEU A 128 -8.84 9.22 7.93
CA LEU A 128 -8.48 8.44 9.12
C LEU A 128 -8.89 6.96 8.98
N HIS A 129 -10.02 6.67 8.35
CA HIS A 129 -10.42 5.31 8.04
C HIS A 129 -9.57 4.68 6.92
N ALA A 130 -9.10 5.46 5.95
CA ALA A 130 -8.15 5.01 4.93
C ALA A 130 -6.78 4.59 5.52
N LYS A 131 -6.41 5.09 6.71
CA LYS A 131 -5.27 4.56 7.49
C LYS A 131 -5.44 3.06 7.83
N THR A 132 -6.67 2.55 7.81
CA THR A 132 -6.96 1.12 7.98
C THR A 132 -6.61 0.31 6.73
N ALA A 133 -6.62 0.93 5.54
CA ALA A 133 -6.13 0.32 4.29
C ALA A 133 -4.59 0.32 4.23
N ASP A 134 -3.92 1.36 4.76
CA ASP A 134 -2.50 1.28 5.09
C ASP A 134 -2.22 0.20 6.15
N ARG A 135 -3.18 -0.12 7.03
CA ARG A 135 -3.08 -1.29 7.94
C ARG A 135 -3.40 -2.64 7.29
N LEU A 136 -3.86 -2.67 6.04
CA LEU A 136 -3.88 -3.88 5.21
C LEU A 136 -2.56 -4.04 4.43
N ILE A 137 -1.78 -2.96 4.32
CA ILE A 137 -0.31 -2.95 4.17
C ILE A 137 0.31 -2.91 5.59
N GLY A 138 -0.17 -3.82 6.45
CA GLY A 138 -0.16 -3.71 7.90
C GLY A 138 1.12 -3.22 8.55
N GLY A 139 0.96 -2.29 9.49
CA GLY A 139 1.94 -1.88 10.52
C GLY A 139 2.37 -3.00 11.47
N ILE A 140 2.70 -4.16 10.90
CA ILE A 140 3.76 -5.01 11.38
C ILE A 140 5.04 -4.42 10.76
N THR A 141 6.04 -4.09 11.57
CA THR A 141 7.43 -3.83 11.14
C THR A 141 8.09 -5.10 10.55
N VAL A 142 7.32 -6.02 10.00
CA VAL A 142 7.82 -7.06 9.12
C VAL A 142 7.64 -6.47 7.75
N PRO A 143 8.73 -6.07 7.05
CA PRO A 143 8.61 -5.68 5.66
C PRO A 143 7.78 -6.76 4.97
N ILE A 144 6.78 -6.36 4.16
CA ILE A 144 6.11 -7.29 3.26
C ILE A 144 7.16 -7.65 2.21
N THR A 145 8.14 -8.45 2.62
CA THR A 145 9.12 -9.04 1.73
C THR A 145 8.30 -9.97 0.89
N LYS A 146 8.16 -9.63 -0.39
CA LYS A 146 7.86 -10.62 -1.41
C LYS A 146 8.69 -11.86 -1.08
N ALA A 147 8.06 -13.03 -1.06
CA ALA A 147 8.77 -14.28 -0.82
C ALA A 147 10.03 -14.33 -1.68
N THR A 148 11.16 -14.55 -1.03
CA THR A 148 12.47 -14.69 -1.64
C THR A 148 12.73 -16.15 -1.96
N VAL A 149 13.58 -16.39 -2.95
CA VAL A 149 14.08 -17.72 -3.28
C VAL A 149 15.42 -17.92 -2.57
N ILE A 150 15.50 -18.96 -1.76
CA ILE A 150 16.67 -19.30 -0.93
C ILE A 150 17.25 -20.60 -1.46
N SER A 151 18.24 -20.47 -2.34
CA SER A 151 18.92 -21.61 -2.94
C SER A 151 19.88 -22.28 -1.97
N PHE A 152 19.94 -23.61 -2.02
CA PHE A 152 20.93 -24.37 -1.27
C PHE A 152 21.33 -25.67 -1.99
N THR A 153 22.56 -26.11 -1.75
CA THR A 153 23.21 -27.26 -2.43
C THR A 153 23.72 -28.33 -1.47
N SER A 154 23.64 -28.11 -0.16
CA SER A 154 24.14 -29.04 0.86
C SER A 154 23.17 -29.13 2.04
N SER A 155 23.12 -30.29 2.70
CA SER A 155 22.20 -30.53 3.81
C SER A 155 22.40 -29.51 4.94
N ARG A 156 21.30 -28.99 5.47
CA ARG A 156 21.30 -27.99 6.54
C ARG A 156 20.05 -28.11 7.41
N ASN A 157 20.06 -27.41 8.55
CA ASN A 157 18.87 -27.26 9.36
C ASN A 157 17.94 -26.17 8.79
N ILE A 158 16.67 -26.23 9.16
CA ILE A 158 15.70 -25.15 8.95
C ILE A 158 16.21 -23.87 9.63
N ALA A 159 16.07 -22.74 8.93
CA ALA A 159 16.49 -21.43 9.37
C ALA A 159 15.31 -20.46 9.43
N VAL A 160 15.43 -19.42 10.26
CA VAL A 160 14.39 -18.38 10.38
C VAL A 160 14.12 -17.67 9.06
N THR A 161 15.13 -17.60 8.18
CA THR A 161 15.01 -17.03 6.84
C THR A 161 14.14 -17.87 5.91
N ASP A 162 13.94 -19.16 6.17
CA ASP A 162 13.14 -20.02 5.29
C ASP A 162 11.63 -19.75 5.44
N VAL A 163 11.22 -19.23 6.60
CA VAL A 163 9.81 -19.02 6.95
C VAL A 163 9.20 -17.97 6.02
N ASN A 164 8.04 -18.30 5.46
CA ASN A 164 7.28 -17.55 4.46
C ASN A 164 8.05 -17.31 3.14
N ASN A 165 9.10 -18.08 2.87
CA ASN A 165 9.91 -18.01 1.65
C ASN A 165 9.86 -19.32 0.84
N THR A 166 10.49 -19.31 -0.34
CA THR A 166 10.72 -20.50 -1.15
C THR A 166 12.14 -20.99 -0.92
N ILE A 167 12.31 -22.26 -0.55
CA ILE A 167 13.62 -22.91 -0.56
C ILE A 167 13.81 -23.68 -1.86
N GLU A 168 14.97 -23.50 -2.46
CA GLU A 168 15.33 -24.06 -3.76
C GLU A 168 16.51 -25.02 -3.61
N CYS A 169 16.25 -26.31 -3.70
CA CYS A 169 17.26 -27.37 -3.65
C CYS A 169 17.80 -27.64 -5.05
N THR A 170 19.01 -27.17 -5.34
CA THR A 170 19.64 -27.28 -6.67
C THR A 170 20.65 -28.43 -6.77
N ALA A 171 20.99 -29.06 -5.64
CA ALA A 171 21.70 -30.33 -5.56
C ALA A 171 21.07 -31.19 -4.45
N SER A 172 21.09 -32.52 -4.60
CA SER A 172 20.41 -33.43 -3.67
C SER A 172 20.86 -33.23 -2.23
N ALA A 173 19.94 -32.83 -1.35
CA ALA A 173 20.24 -32.42 0.01
C ALA A 173 19.07 -32.66 0.96
N THR A 174 19.36 -32.63 2.27
CA THR A 174 18.35 -32.76 3.33
C THR A 174 18.18 -31.45 4.10
N LEU A 175 16.95 -30.97 4.21
CA LEU A 175 16.56 -29.96 5.19
C LEU A 175 16.06 -30.66 6.46
N THR A 176 16.78 -30.47 7.56
CA THR A 176 16.40 -31.07 8.86
C THR A 176 15.61 -30.06 9.68
N LEU A 177 14.39 -30.42 10.08
CA LEU A 177 13.60 -29.63 11.03
C LEU A 177 14.26 -29.67 12.40
N THR A 178 13.96 -28.70 13.27
CA THR A 178 14.51 -28.65 14.63
C THR A 178 13.41 -28.73 15.67
N VAL A 179 13.74 -29.29 16.83
CA VAL A 179 12.86 -29.23 18.00
C VAL A 179 12.76 -27.78 18.48
N ASP A 180 11.57 -27.40 18.94
CA ASP A 180 11.24 -26.10 19.50
C ASP A 180 11.57 -24.91 18.59
N PHE A 181 11.37 -25.09 17.27
CA PHE A 181 11.51 -24.02 16.29
C PHE A 181 10.39 -22.98 16.41
N SER A 182 10.52 -22.09 17.40
CA SER A 182 9.54 -21.06 17.77
C SER A 182 9.50 -19.87 16.82
N SER A 183 10.55 -19.70 16.01
CA SER A 183 10.61 -18.64 15.00
C SER A 183 9.63 -18.83 13.85
N MET A 184 9.10 -20.03 13.67
CA MET A 184 7.97 -20.31 12.78
C MET A 184 6.72 -20.46 13.64
N LEU A 185 5.73 -19.60 13.44
CA LEU A 185 4.44 -19.60 14.11
C LEU A 185 3.47 -20.59 13.46
N VAL A 186 2.44 -20.99 14.21
CA VAL A 186 1.39 -21.88 13.69
C VAL A 186 0.67 -21.18 12.55
N GLY A 187 0.55 -21.86 11.40
CA GLY A 187 -0.03 -21.33 10.18
C GLY A 187 0.99 -20.81 9.16
N GLU A 188 2.22 -20.49 9.58
CA GLU A 188 3.28 -20.09 8.66
C GLU A 188 3.76 -21.25 7.79
N THR A 189 4.40 -20.89 6.68
CA THR A 189 4.63 -21.81 5.57
C THR A 189 6.04 -21.71 5.01
N ILE A 190 6.46 -22.74 4.28
CA ILE A 190 7.68 -22.75 3.45
C ILE A 190 7.31 -23.44 2.13
N ASN A 191 7.57 -22.77 1.01
CA ASN A 191 7.46 -23.41 -0.30
C ASN A 191 8.73 -24.21 -0.58
N LEU A 192 8.57 -25.42 -1.08
CA LEU A 192 9.67 -26.36 -1.27
C LEU A 192 9.85 -26.61 -2.77
N GLU A 193 11.08 -26.51 -3.26
CA GLU A 193 11.40 -26.81 -4.65
C GLU A 193 12.64 -27.70 -4.77
N ALA A 194 12.54 -28.79 -5.51
CA ALA A 194 13.69 -29.56 -5.98
C ALA A 194 13.89 -29.33 -7.48
N HIS A 195 15.08 -28.92 -7.88
CA HIS A 195 15.36 -28.46 -9.23
C HIS A 195 16.23 -29.42 -10.02
N ASN A 196 15.96 -29.51 -11.32
CA ASN A 196 16.87 -30.08 -12.32
C ASN A 196 17.50 -31.43 -11.94
N GLY A 197 16.67 -32.39 -11.51
CA GLY A 197 17.13 -33.73 -11.11
C GLY A 197 17.58 -33.85 -9.66
N ALA A 198 17.56 -32.78 -8.86
CA ALA A 198 17.86 -32.83 -7.44
C ALA A 198 16.78 -33.56 -6.65
N VAL A 199 17.19 -34.08 -5.50
CA VAL A 199 16.33 -34.66 -4.48
C VAL A 199 16.37 -33.81 -3.22
N LEU A 200 15.26 -33.17 -2.89
CA LEU A 200 15.07 -32.51 -1.60
C LEU A 200 14.46 -33.51 -0.61
N THR A 201 15.14 -33.74 0.51
CA THR A 201 14.58 -34.51 1.63
C THR A 201 14.26 -33.57 2.78
N ILE A 202 13.05 -33.63 3.34
CA ILE A 202 12.69 -32.98 4.59
C ILE A 202 12.69 -34.05 5.69
N GLN A 203 13.45 -33.83 6.76
CA GLN A 203 13.60 -34.80 7.84
C GLN A 203 13.24 -34.18 9.19
N ALA A 204 12.36 -34.85 9.95
CA ALA A 204 12.10 -34.50 11.34
C ALA A 204 13.03 -35.31 12.28
N PRO A 205 13.64 -34.65 13.29
CA PRO A 205 14.36 -35.34 14.36
C PRO A 205 13.37 -35.94 15.38
N SER A 206 13.91 -36.55 16.43
CA SER A 206 13.09 -37.02 17.56
C SER A 206 12.36 -35.86 18.21
N GLY A 207 11.10 -36.10 18.60
CA GLY A 207 10.23 -35.08 19.18
C GLY A 207 9.55 -34.15 18.17
N VAL A 208 9.80 -34.31 16.86
CA VAL A 208 9.15 -33.55 15.79
C VAL A 208 8.33 -34.50 14.90
N SER A 209 7.13 -34.07 14.51
CA SER A 209 6.24 -34.84 13.63
C SER A 209 6.00 -34.16 12.29
N ILE A 210 5.92 -34.99 11.24
CA ILE A 210 5.51 -34.59 9.89
C ILE A 210 4.33 -35.48 9.49
N ASN A 211 3.21 -34.89 9.06
CA ASN A 211 2.01 -35.62 8.65
C ASN A 211 1.56 -36.64 9.72
N TYR A 212 1.54 -36.21 10.98
CA TYR A 212 1.18 -37.04 12.15
C TYR A 212 2.14 -38.20 12.47
N ASN A 213 3.25 -38.34 11.73
CA ASN A 213 4.27 -39.35 11.99
C ASN A 213 5.44 -38.74 12.77
N ALA A 214 5.72 -39.29 13.95
CA ALA A 214 6.93 -38.95 14.70
C ALA A 214 8.18 -39.31 13.88
N ASN A 215 9.20 -38.46 13.91
CA ASN A 215 10.43 -38.64 13.11
C ASN A 215 10.16 -38.76 11.59
N GLY A 216 9.04 -38.21 11.13
CA GLY A 216 8.61 -38.32 9.74
C GLY A 216 9.62 -37.71 8.75
N SER A 217 9.53 -38.14 7.51
CA SER A 217 10.31 -37.59 6.41
C SER A 217 9.45 -37.44 5.15
N ALA A 218 9.87 -36.54 4.26
CA ALA A 218 9.28 -36.34 2.95
C ALA A 218 10.36 -36.14 1.90
N LYS A 219 10.11 -36.57 0.67
CA LYS A 219 11.10 -36.53 -0.42
C LYS A 219 10.46 -35.94 -1.67
N PHE A 220 11.10 -34.91 -2.23
CA PHE A 220 10.74 -34.29 -3.49
C PHE A 220 11.82 -34.63 -4.50
N THR A 221 11.50 -35.53 -5.42
CA THR A 221 12.43 -35.97 -6.46
C THR A 221 12.11 -35.24 -7.75
N SER A 222 13.03 -34.41 -8.22
CA SER A 222 12.93 -33.78 -9.52
C SER A 222 13.55 -34.64 -10.62
N VAL A 223 13.17 -34.37 -11.87
CA VAL A 223 13.81 -34.91 -13.08
C VAL A 223 14.60 -33.78 -13.73
N ALA A 224 15.69 -34.09 -14.44
CA ALA A 224 16.46 -33.10 -15.19
C ALA A 224 15.53 -32.26 -16.10
N GLY A 225 15.71 -30.94 -16.08
CA GLY A 225 14.86 -29.98 -16.80
C GLY A 225 13.52 -29.64 -16.13
N ASN A 226 13.18 -30.24 -14.98
CA ASN A 226 11.93 -30.00 -14.27
C ASN A 226 12.14 -29.45 -12.85
N VAL A 227 11.05 -29.00 -12.24
CA VAL A 227 10.98 -28.61 -10.83
C VAL A 227 9.88 -29.42 -10.13
N ARG A 228 10.18 -29.99 -8.97
CA ARG A 228 9.19 -30.62 -8.09
C ARG A 228 8.84 -29.67 -6.97
N PHE A 229 7.57 -29.28 -6.90
CA PHE A 229 7.05 -28.36 -5.89
C PHE A 229 6.46 -29.10 -4.70
N GLY A 230 6.54 -28.44 -3.55
CA GLY A 230 5.98 -28.90 -2.30
C GLY A 230 5.71 -27.75 -1.36
N PHE A 231 5.13 -28.09 -0.22
CA PHE A 231 4.75 -27.10 0.77
C PHE A 231 4.82 -27.69 2.18
N LEU A 232 5.42 -26.95 3.10
CA LEU A 232 5.48 -27.27 4.52
C LEU A 232 4.72 -26.20 5.30
N ARG A 233 3.86 -26.60 6.24
CA ARG A 233 3.16 -25.69 7.16
C ARG A 233 3.28 -26.17 8.59
N LYS A 234 3.53 -25.25 9.51
CA LYS A 234 3.50 -25.55 10.95
C LYS A 234 2.06 -25.61 11.45
N THR A 235 1.70 -26.68 12.13
CA THR A 235 0.34 -26.91 12.66
C THR A 235 0.26 -26.89 14.18
N GLY A 236 1.39 -27.02 14.87
CA GLY A 236 1.46 -26.96 16.32
C GLY A 236 2.90 -26.94 16.82
N ALA A 237 3.09 -27.08 18.13
CA ALA A 237 4.41 -27.29 18.70
C ALA A 237 5.03 -28.57 18.09
N ASN A 238 6.22 -28.44 17.51
CA ASN A 238 6.96 -29.54 16.88
C ASN A 238 6.15 -30.40 15.89
N SER A 239 5.13 -29.80 15.26
CA SER A 239 4.18 -30.51 14.40
C SER A 239 3.99 -29.78 13.08
N TYR A 240 4.16 -30.51 11.99
CA TYR A 240 4.14 -29.97 10.64
C TYR A 240 3.30 -30.84 9.70
N ILE A 241 2.68 -30.20 8.71
CA ILE A 241 2.05 -30.86 7.59
C ILE A 241 2.84 -30.53 6.33
N ILE A 242 3.07 -31.54 5.51
CA ILE A 242 3.78 -31.42 4.25
C ILE A 242 2.97 -32.05 3.12
N SER A 243 2.98 -31.40 1.95
CA SER A 243 2.30 -31.87 0.75
C SER A 243 3.18 -31.70 -0.50
N GLY A 244 2.80 -32.38 -1.58
CA GLY A 244 3.54 -32.37 -2.86
C GLY A 244 4.72 -33.35 -2.94
N GLN A 245 4.91 -34.17 -1.90
CA GLN A 245 5.88 -35.26 -1.88
C GLN A 245 5.59 -36.27 -3.00
#